data_AF-A0ABC8M958-F1
#
_entry.id   AF-A0ABC8M958-F1
#
_cell.length_a   1.000
_cell.length_b   1.000
_cell.length_c   1.000
_cell.angle_alpha   90.00
_cell.angle_beta   90.00
_cell.angle_gamma   90.00
#
_symmetry.space_group_name_H-M   'P 1'
#
loop_
_entity.id
_entity.type
_entity.pdbx_description
1 polymer ?
#
loop_
_entity_poly.entity_id
_entity_poly.type
_entity_poly.pdbx_seq_one_letter_code
_entity_poly.pdbx_strand_id
1 'polypeptide(L)'
;MLPYIIKAWDPESSADNIKPFSVSRPKVLPQAASLTDDGVLTCLYVDAHCQKGLEACKFLTPQVLPDVAKQLCLKFYRYITQNNPLNHRQQQS
;
A
#
# COMPACT_ATOMS: atom_id res chain seq x y z
N MET A 1 4.77 -12.61 19.41
CA MET A 1 5.74 -13.59 18.84
C MET A 1 6.63 -12.87 17.84
N LEU A 2 7.65 -12.15 18.33
CA LEU A 2 8.66 -11.53 17.46
C LEU A 2 10.11 -11.65 18.03
N PRO A 3 10.66 -12.84 18.37
CA PRO A 3 12.03 -12.95 18.88
C PRO A 3 13.01 -13.61 17.89
N TYR A 4 12.80 -13.55 16.57
CA TYR A 4 13.68 -14.23 15.60
C TYR A 4 14.37 -13.35 14.56
N ILE A 5 14.08 -12.04 14.51
CA ILE A 5 14.69 -11.13 13.51
C ILE A 5 16.05 -10.59 13.98
N ILE A 6 16.40 -10.72 15.27
CA ILE A 6 17.57 -10.03 15.86
C ILE A 6 18.89 -10.79 15.63
N LYS A 7 18.87 -12.02 15.09
CA LYS A 7 20.09 -12.86 15.06
C LYS A 7 21.08 -12.54 13.93
N ALA A 8 20.78 -11.61 13.03
CA ALA A 8 21.69 -11.20 11.94
C ALA A 8 22.35 -9.83 12.18
N TRP A 9 22.21 -9.25 13.37
CA TRP A 9 22.77 -7.94 13.67
C TRP A 9 24.23 -8.05 14.11
N ASP A 10 25.15 -7.69 13.22
CA ASP A 10 26.56 -7.52 13.52
C ASP A 10 26.78 -6.08 14.06
N PRO A 11 27.07 -5.89 15.36
CA PRO A 11 27.05 -4.57 16.00
C PRO A 11 28.27 -3.70 15.67
N GLU A 12 29.28 -4.19 14.96
CA GLU A 12 30.54 -3.45 14.77
C GLU A 12 30.59 -2.55 13.53
N SER A 13 29.68 -2.72 12.54
CA SER A 13 29.78 -2.01 11.25
C SER A 13 28.85 -0.79 11.06
N SER A 14 28.06 -0.40 12.06
CA SER A 14 26.95 0.53 11.83
C SER A 14 26.69 1.56 12.94
N ALA A 15 27.67 1.79 13.82
CA ALA A 15 27.47 2.56 15.04
C ALA A 15 27.09 4.05 14.86
N ASP A 16 27.21 4.65 13.66
CA ASP A 16 27.15 6.12 13.56
C ASP A 16 25.88 6.73 12.98
N ASN A 17 24.88 5.97 12.47
CA ASN A 17 23.64 6.61 11.94
C ASN A 17 22.41 5.70 11.86
N ILE A 18 22.25 4.70 12.73
CA ILE A 18 21.01 3.91 12.72
C ILE A 18 19.95 4.60 13.56
N LYS A 19 19.19 5.48 12.92
CA LYS A 19 17.93 5.92 13.48
C LYS A 19 17.01 4.69 13.57
N PRO A 20 16.51 4.32 14.77
CA PRO A 20 15.67 3.16 14.92
C PRO A 20 14.39 3.32 14.07
N PHE A 21 14.04 2.27 13.32
CA PHE A 21 12.79 2.26 12.57
C PHE A 21 11.62 2.27 13.55
N SER A 22 10.85 3.35 13.55
CA SER A 22 9.66 3.46 14.39
C SER A 22 8.49 2.76 13.71
N VAL A 23 8.04 1.65 14.30
CA VAL A 23 6.80 0.98 13.91
C VAL A 23 5.67 1.54 14.79
N SER A 24 4.67 2.15 14.16
CA SER A 24 3.46 2.55 14.86
C SER A 24 2.26 1.80 14.28
N ARG A 25 1.44 1.20 15.17
CA ARG A 25 0.18 0.59 14.76
C ARG A 25 -0.90 1.67 14.71
N PRO A 26 -1.54 1.90 13.56
CA PRO A 26 -2.66 2.83 13.51
C PRO A 26 -3.88 2.23 14.22
N LYS A 27 -4.46 2.98 15.16
CA LYS A 27 -5.51 2.49 16.08
C LYS A 27 -6.93 2.59 15.53
N VAL A 28 -7.15 3.38 14.47
CA VAL A 28 -8.49 3.81 14.02
C VAL A 28 -8.74 3.46 12.54
N LEU A 29 -8.01 2.46 12.01
CA LEU A 29 -8.26 2.02 10.64
C LEU A 29 -9.52 1.14 10.59
N PRO A 30 -10.45 1.42 9.66
CA PRO A 30 -11.57 0.54 9.39
C PRO A 30 -11.11 -0.90 9.12
N GLN A 31 -11.78 -1.86 9.76
CA GLN A 31 -11.59 -3.29 9.48
C GLN A 31 -12.51 -3.71 8.34
N ALA A 32 -12.05 -4.63 7.50
CA ALA A 32 -12.88 -5.19 6.45
C ALA A 32 -14.04 -5.99 7.08
N ALA A 33 -15.23 -5.84 6.51
CA ALA A 33 -16.40 -6.62 6.90
C ALA A 33 -16.40 -8.02 6.28
N SER A 34 -15.63 -8.21 5.20
CA SER A 34 -15.51 -9.47 4.45
C SER A 34 -14.06 -9.70 4.03
N LEU A 35 -13.62 -10.96 4.03
CA LEU A 35 -12.31 -11.38 3.52
C LEU A 35 -12.10 -11.02 2.04
N THR A 36 -13.18 -10.91 1.26
CA THR A 36 -13.11 -10.49 -0.15
C THR A 36 -12.61 -9.06 -0.29
N ASP A 37 -12.83 -8.23 0.72
CA ASP A 37 -12.57 -6.81 0.66
C ASP A 37 -11.17 -6.46 1.17
N ASP A 38 -10.49 -7.39 1.86
CA ASP A 38 -9.16 -7.18 2.45
C ASP A 38 -8.11 -6.79 1.41
N GLY A 39 -8.13 -7.43 0.24
CA GLY A 39 -7.19 -7.14 -0.84
C GLY A 39 -7.40 -5.73 -1.39
N VAL A 40 -8.66 -5.36 -1.64
CA VAL A 40 -9.01 -4.02 -2.14
C VAL A 40 -8.66 -2.95 -1.11
N LEU A 41 -9.03 -3.18 0.15
CA LEU A 41 -8.77 -2.26 1.25
C LEU A 41 -7.27 -2.06 1.48
N THR A 42 -6.46 -3.11 1.33
CA THR A 42 -4.99 -3.02 1.39
C THR A 42 -4.43 -2.11 0.31
N CYS A 43 -4.83 -2.30 -0.95
CA CYS A 43 -4.40 -1.45 -2.06
C CYS A 43 -4.82 0.02 -1.83
N LEU A 44 -6.02 0.24 -1.31
CA LEU A 44 -6.51 1.57 -0.99
C LEU A 44 -5.74 2.22 0.17
N TYR A 45 -5.36 1.45 1.19
CA TYR A 45 -4.53 1.96 2.28
C TYR A 45 -3.16 2.39 1.78
N VAL A 46 -2.54 1.61 0.89
CA VAL A 46 -1.26 1.98 0.28
C VAL A 46 -1.42 3.28 -0.53
N ASP A 47 -2.42 3.35 -1.41
CA ASP A 47 -2.67 4.53 -2.24
C ASP A 47 -2.95 5.79 -1.42
N ALA A 48 -3.84 5.69 -0.42
CA ALA A 48 -4.18 6.80 0.47
C ALA A 48 -2.98 7.25 1.33
N HIS A 49 -2.20 6.30 1.84
CA HIS A 49 -1.01 6.60 2.64
C HIS A 49 0.08 7.28 1.81
N CYS A 50 0.31 6.83 0.58
CA CYS A 50 1.26 7.47 -0.34
C CYS A 50 0.87 8.90 -0.70
N GLN A 51 -0.42 9.19 -0.84
CA GLN A 51 -0.87 10.53 -1.25
C GLN A 51 -0.96 11.54 -0.10
N LYS A 52 -1.46 11.10 1.07
CA LYS A 52 -1.85 12.01 2.16
C LYS A 52 -1.51 11.47 3.56
N GLY A 53 -0.73 10.40 3.63
CA GLY A 53 -0.32 9.79 4.90
C GLY A 53 -1.46 9.09 5.63
N LEU A 54 -1.24 8.82 6.92
CA LEU A 54 -2.13 7.99 7.73
C LEU A 54 -3.55 8.58 7.92
N GLU A 55 -3.68 9.90 7.92
CA GLU A 55 -4.98 10.55 8.12
C GLU A 55 -5.96 10.25 6.98
N ALA A 56 -5.46 10.10 5.75
CA ALA A 56 -6.31 9.75 4.62
C ALA A 56 -6.89 8.34 4.71
N CYS A 57 -6.17 7.42 5.36
CA CYS A 57 -6.62 6.06 5.56
C CYS A 57 -7.90 5.98 6.43
N LYS A 58 -8.14 6.96 7.30
CA LYS A 58 -9.32 6.98 8.20
C LYS A 58 -10.64 7.17 7.45
N PHE A 59 -10.60 7.71 6.22
CA PHE A 59 -11.79 7.94 5.40
C PHE A 59 -12.25 6.69 4.63
N LEU A 60 -11.48 5.60 4.63
CA LEU A 60 -11.80 4.35 3.93
C LEU A 60 -12.80 3.49 4.70
N THR A 61 -14.00 4.01 4.91
CA THR A 61 -15.07 3.30 5.63
C THR A 61 -15.81 2.30 4.72
N PRO A 62 -16.47 1.27 5.29
CA PRO A 62 -17.23 0.30 4.51
C PRO A 62 -18.29 0.92 3.59
N GLN A 63 -18.84 2.08 3.96
CA GLN A 63 -19.86 2.77 3.17
C GLN A 63 -19.30 3.35 1.86
N VAL A 64 -18.06 3.84 1.86
CA VAL A 64 -17.43 4.43 0.67
C VAL A 64 -16.64 3.41 -0.15
N LEU A 65 -16.33 2.25 0.44
CA LEU A 65 -15.49 1.22 -0.15
C LEU A 65 -15.94 0.78 -1.56
N PRO A 66 -17.24 0.55 -1.86
CA PRO A 66 -17.67 0.13 -3.18
C PRO A 66 -17.34 1.15 -4.29
N ASP A 67 -17.42 2.44 -3.98
CA ASP A 67 -17.16 3.49 -4.97
C ASP A 67 -15.68 3.74 -5.17
N VAL A 68 -14.91 3.74 -4.08
CA VAL A 68 -13.45 3.88 -4.17
C VAL A 68 -12.82 2.64 -4.82
N ALA A 69 -13.38 1.45 -4.63
CA ALA A 69 -12.96 0.22 -5.30
C ALA A 69 -13.12 0.31 -6.83
N LYS A 70 -14.23 0.88 -7.33
CA LYS A 70 -14.42 1.13 -8.76
C LYS A 70 -13.35 2.10 -9.30
N GLN A 71 -13.06 3.17 -8.56
CA GLN A 71 -12.01 4.11 -8.93
C GLN A 71 -10.64 3.44 -8.99
N LEU A 72 -10.33 2.57 -8.04
CA LEU A 72 -9.10 1.77 -8.03
C LEU A 72 -9.01 0.86 -9.26
N CYS A 73 -10.10 0.17 -9.61
CA CYS A 73 -10.17 -0.64 -10.82
C CYS A 73 -9.88 0.19 -12.09
N LEU A 74 -10.47 1.37 -12.20
CA LEU A 74 -10.20 2.29 -13.32
C LEU A 74 -8.74 2.75 -13.37
N LYS A 75 -8.12 3.03 -12.21
CA LYS A 75 -6.68 3.37 -12.14
C LYS A 75 -5.82 2.22 -12.66
N PHE A 76 -6.09 0.98 -12.22
CA PHE A 76 -5.35 -0.19 -12.69
C PHE A 76 -5.55 -0.45 -14.17
N TYR A 77 -6.79 -0.39 -14.65
CA TYR A 77 -7.09 -0.55 -16.07
C TYR A 77 -6.32 0.47 -16.92
N ARG A 78 -6.38 1.76 -16.56
CA ARG A 78 -5.63 2.81 -17.26
C ARG A 78 -4.13 2.56 -17.24
N TYR A 79 -3.60 2.18 -16.08
CA TYR A 79 -2.17 1.85 -15.95
C TYR A 79 -1.77 0.71 -16.88
N ILE A 80 -2.53 -0.39 -16.90
CA ILE A 80 -2.26 -1.55 -17.75
C ILE A 80 -2.35 -1.17 -19.23
N THR A 81 -3.38 -0.42 -19.63
CA THR A 81 -3.57 -0.02 -21.03
C THR A 81 -2.47 0.94 -21.49
N GLN A 82 -2.06 1.90 -20.67
CA GLN A 82 -1.02 2.87 -21.01
C GLN A 82 0.37 2.26 -21.04
N ASN A 83 0.67 1.32 -20.13
CA ASN A 83 1.96 0.66 -20.04
C ASN A 83 1.98 -0.70 -20.77
N ASN A 84 1.01 -0.94 -21.66
CA ASN A 84 0.99 -2.17 -22.44
C ASN A 84 2.17 -2.15 -23.42
N PRO A 85 3.16 -3.07 -23.31
CA PRO A 85 4.33 -3.08 -24.18
C PRO A 85 3.98 -3.30 -25.66
N LEU A 86 2.77 -3.81 -25.95
CA LEU A 86 2.28 -3.97 -27.32
C LEU A 86 1.88 -2.63 -27.98
N ASN A 87 1.47 -1.63 -27.20
CA ASN A 87 1.11 -0.30 -27.72
C ASN A 87 2.35 0.48 -28.18
N HIS A 88 3.50 0.31 -27.53
CA HIS A 88 4.75 0.97 -27.92
C HIS A 88 5.36 0.40 -29.20
N ARG A 89 5.06 -0.86 -29.57
CA ARG A 89 5.55 -1.48 -30.82
C ARG A 89 4.81 -0.99 -32.06
N GLN A 90 3.54 -0.59 -31.95
CA GLN A 90 2.75 -0.09 -33.09
C GLN A 90 3.08 1.35 -33.49
N GLN A 91 3.85 2.10 -32.68
CA GLN A 91 4.29 3.46 -33.03
C GLN A 91 5.67 3.50 -33.73
N GLN A 92 6.28 2.34 -33.99
CA GLN A 92 7.59 2.20 -34.64
C GLN A 92 7.51 1.51 -36.02
N SER A 93 6.33 1.40 -36.63
CA SER A 93 6.13 0.92 -38.01
C SER A 93 5.32 1.96 -38.79
#